data_AF-A0A2A5B148-F1
#
_entry.id   AF-A0A2A5B148-F1
#
_cell.length_a   1.000
_cell.length_b   1.000
_cell.length_c   1.000
_cell.angle_alpha   90.00
_cell.angle_beta   90.00
_cell.angle_gamma   90.00
#
_symmetry.space_group_name_H-M   'P 1'
#
loop_
_entity.id
_entity.type
_entity.pdbx_description
1 polymer ?
#
loop_
_entity_poly.entity_id
_entity_poly.type
_entity_poly.pdbx_seq_one_letter_code
_entity_poly.pdbx_strand_id
1 'polypeptide(L)'
;MKDNDYMCPKCKGHLNVGDYVVFATKTQRKHRGLIMMSPVVGEYKYLHHKKFQLGEGEMVEFECPICQADLTSDKSKDHAMIYMVEDEDHFEYELFFSKKAGKQSTYVVAHDNIETFGNDAIDFEELYYE
;
A
#
# COMPACT_ATOMS: atom_id res chain seq x y z
N MET A 1 -4.31 8.49 -18.34
CA MET A 1 -4.13 7.73 -17.10
C MET A 1 -5.52 7.53 -16.57
N LYS A 2 -5.91 6.29 -16.26
CA LYS A 2 -7.12 6.08 -15.47
C LYS A 2 -6.82 6.68 -14.11
N ASP A 3 -7.57 7.69 -13.72
CA ASP A 3 -7.47 8.25 -12.38
C ASP A 3 -8.14 7.22 -11.46
N ASN A 4 -7.34 6.58 -10.61
CA ASN A 4 -7.83 5.65 -9.61
C ASN A 4 -7.85 6.37 -8.27
N ASP A 5 -8.95 6.26 -7.56
CA ASP A 5 -9.05 6.73 -6.19
C ASP A 5 -8.52 5.66 -5.23
N TYR A 6 -7.71 6.09 -4.26
CA TYR A 6 -7.16 5.21 -3.24
C TYR A 6 -7.76 5.58 -1.90
N MET A 7 -8.44 4.65 -1.24
CA MET A 7 -9.22 4.95 -0.04
C MET A 7 -8.78 4.14 1.16
N CYS A 8 -8.76 4.78 2.33
CA CYS A 8 -8.55 4.09 3.59
C CYS A 8 -9.70 3.13 3.88
N PRO A 9 -9.43 1.86 4.25
CA PRO A 9 -10.48 0.89 4.52
C PRO A 9 -11.24 1.16 5.83
N LYS A 10 -10.70 1.99 6.73
CA LYS A 10 -11.30 2.28 8.03
C LYS A 10 -12.13 3.56 8.04
N CYS A 11 -11.64 4.65 7.46
CA CYS A 11 -12.34 5.94 7.46
C CYS A 11 -12.91 6.34 6.09
N LYS A 12 -12.68 5.53 5.04
CA LYS A 12 -13.08 5.83 3.65
C LYS A 12 -12.60 7.21 3.17
N GLY A 13 -11.49 7.70 3.72
CA GLY A 13 -10.85 8.93 3.26
C GLY A 13 -9.94 8.67 2.07
N HIS A 14 -9.92 9.61 1.11
CA HIS A 14 -9.02 9.58 -0.05
C HIS A 14 -7.56 9.77 0.38
N LEU A 15 -6.70 8.89 -0.08
CA LEU A 15 -5.26 8.83 0.21
C LEU A 15 -4.42 9.42 -0.92
N ASN A 16 -5.00 9.54 -2.11
CA ASN A 16 -4.43 10.26 -3.24
C ASN A 16 -4.43 11.77 -2.98
N VAL A 17 -3.26 12.40 -3.03
CA VAL A 17 -3.06 13.84 -2.89
C VAL A 17 -2.05 14.31 -3.95
N GLY A 18 -2.53 15.10 -4.92
CA GLY A 18 -1.72 15.41 -6.11
C GLY A 18 -1.40 14.14 -6.89
N ASP A 19 -0.15 13.97 -7.28
CA ASP A 19 0.32 12.82 -8.09
C ASP A 19 0.78 11.62 -7.25
N TYR A 20 0.35 11.51 -5.98
CA TYR A 20 0.84 10.51 -5.04
C TYR A 20 -0.25 9.90 -4.18
N VAL A 21 -0.03 8.65 -3.73
CA VAL A 21 -0.75 8.04 -2.61
C VAL A 21 0.07 8.24 -1.33
N VAL A 22 -0.53 8.85 -0.32
CA VAL A 22 0.19 9.31 0.88
C VAL A 22 -0.14 8.45 2.09
N PHE A 23 0.90 8.03 2.82
CA PHE A 23 0.79 7.25 4.04
C PHE A 23 1.53 7.89 5.19
N ALA A 24 0.95 7.80 6.38
CA ALA A 24 1.71 7.94 7.62
C ALA A 24 2.44 6.63 7.88
N THR A 25 3.71 6.69 8.26
CA THR A 25 4.52 5.48 8.42
C THR A 25 5.36 5.52 9.68
N LYS A 26 5.67 4.33 10.19
CA LYS A 26 6.51 4.14 11.36
C LYS A 26 7.44 2.96 11.16
N THR A 27 8.75 3.19 11.34
CA THR A 27 9.76 2.14 11.21
C THR A 27 9.86 1.29 12.48
N GLN A 28 10.55 0.15 12.41
CA GLN A 28 10.86 -0.67 13.60
C GLN A 28 11.63 0.11 14.67
N ARG A 29 12.47 1.07 14.24
CA ARG A 29 13.19 2.01 15.12
C ARG A 29 12.30 3.11 15.72
N LYS A 30 10.98 3.02 15.54
CA LYS A 30 9.95 3.96 16.01
C LYS A 30 10.08 5.37 15.41
N HIS A 31 10.84 5.53 14.34
CA HIS A 31 10.88 6.79 13.60
C HIS A 31 9.59 6.91 12.79
N ARG A 32 8.97 8.10 12.81
CA ARG A 32 7.75 8.39 12.05
C ARG A 32 8.07 9.28 10.85
N GLY A 33 7.36 9.07 9.75
CA GLY A 33 7.52 9.85 8.53
C GLY A 33 6.33 9.67 7.60
N LEU A 34 6.25 10.54 6.59
CA LEU A 34 5.32 10.34 5.47
C LEU A 34 6.05 9.66 4.33
N ILE A 35 5.38 8.70 3.70
CA ILE A 35 5.78 8.12 2.42
C ILE A 35 4.73 8.53 1.39
N MET A 36 5.19 8.99 0.24
CA MET A 36 4.36 9.34 -0.93
C MET A 36 4.73 8.36 -2.04
N MET A 37 3.82 7.48 -2.45
CA MET A 37 4.05 6.44 -3.45
C MET A 37 3.45 6.83 -4.80
N SER A 38 4.00 6.28 -5.88
CA SER A 38 3.36 6.38 -7.20
C SER A 38 1.94 5.77 -7.15
N PRO A 39 0.93 6.41 -7.75
CA PRO A 39 -0.40 5.82 -7.92
C PRO A 39 -0.43 4.78 -9.04
N VAL A 40 0.65 4.61 -9.82
CA VAL A 40 0.70 3.61 -10.88
C VAL A 40 0.94 2.23 -10.26
N VAL A 41 -0.05 1.35 -10.35
CA VAL A 41 0.04 -0.04 -9.84
C VAL A 41 1.24 -0.75 -10.48
N GLY A 42 2.06 -1.40 -9.65
CA GLY A 42 3.31 -2.04 -10.07
C GLY A 42 4.52 -1.09 -10.19
N GLU A 43 4.37 0.21 -9.93
CA GLU A 43 5.49 1.15 -9.83
C GLU A 43 5.88 1.42 -8.36
N TYR A 44 7.08 1.00 -7.98
CA TYR A 44 7.56 1.07 -6.59
C TYR A 44 8.37 2.32 -6.26
N LYS A 45 8.22 3.39 -7.04
CA LYS A 45 8.86 4.68 -6.73
C LYS A 45 8.11 5.35 -5.58
N TYR A 46 8.86 5.89 -4.63
CA TYR A 46 8.31 6.64 -3.52
C TYR A 46 9.23 7.80 -3.13
N LEU A 47 8.63 8.79 -2.47
CA LEU A 47 9.30 9.94 -1.90
C LEU A 47 9.10 9.96 -0.39
N HIS A 48 10.09 10.48 0.31
CA HIS A 48 10.04 10.72 1.75
C HIS A 48 11.01 11.85 2.11
N HIS A 49 10.88 12.39 3.32
CA HIS A 49 11.84 13.37 3.81
C HIS A 49 13.23 12.71 3.98
N LYS A 50 14.30 13.40 3.58
CA LYS A 50 15.70 12.87 3.59
C LYS A 50 16.21 12.34 4.94
N LYS A 51 15.63 12.78 6.06
CA LYS A 51 15.98 12.30 7.41
C LYS A 51 15.20 11.05 7.84
N PHE A 52 14.13 10.70 7.13
CA PHE A 52 13.36 9.48 7.37
C PHE A 52 14.00 8.37 6.54
N GLN A 53 14.95 7.63 7.10
CA GLN A 53 15.68 6.60 6.37
C GLN A 53 15.09 5.22 6.65
N LEU A 54 14.77 4.49 5.57
CA LEU A 54 14.36 3.09 5.63
C LEU A 54 15.58 2.20 5.45
N GLY A 55 15.75 1.21 6.34
CA GLY A 55 16.74 0.16 6.14
C GLY A 55 16.27 -0.83 5.09
N GLU A 56 17.19 -1.39 4.30
CA GLU A 56 16.87 -2.49 3.39
C GLU A 56 16.28 -3.68 4.17
N GLY A 57 15.14 -4.19 3.73
CA GLY A 57 14.42 -5.27 4.41
C GLY A 57 13.72 -4.87 5.72
N GLU A 58 13.75 -3.59 6.12
CA GLU A 58 13.08 -3.11 7.33
C GLU A 58 11.55 -3.17 7.14
N MET A 59 10.84 -3.69 8.15
CA MET A 59 9.38 -3.59 8.18
C MET A 59 8.95 -2.17 8.54
N VAL A 60 7.99 -1.66 7.78
CA VAL A 60 7.41 -0.34 7.97
C VAL A 60 5.93 -0.51 8.26
N GLU A 61 5.46 0.06 9.37
CA GLU A 61 4.03 0.15 9.62
C GLU A 61 3.44 1.27 8.76
N PHE A 62 2.35 0.96 8.07
CA PHE A 62 1.59 1.90 7.26
C PHE A 62 0.30 2.23 7.99
N GLU A 63 0.07 3.52 8.21
CA GLU A 63 -1.10 4.07 8.89
C GLU A 63 -1.80 5.06 7.93
N CYS A 64 -3.12 5.14 8.05
CA CYS A 64 -3.88 6.18 7.36
C CYS A 64 -3.46 7.57 7.86
N PRO A 65 -3.08 8.52 7.00
CA PRO A 65 -2.67 9.87 7.44
C PRO A 65 -3.85 10.69 8.01
N ILE A 66 -5.09 10.30 7.73
CA ILE A 66 -6.31 11.00 8.16
C ILE A 66 -6.76 10.52 9.54
N CYS A 67 -6.93 9.20 9.71
CA CYS A 67 -7.50 8.61 10.92
C CYS A 67 -6.49 7.84 11.79
N GLN A 68 -5.23 7.72 11.36
CA GLN A 68 -4.15 6.97 12.02
C GLN A 68 -4.44 5.47 12.21
N ALA A 69 -5.45 4.93 11.52
CA ALA A 69 -5.71 3.50 11.57
C ALA A 69 -4.56 2.72 10.91
N ASP A 70 -4.18 1.61 11.55
CA ASP A 70 -3.29 0.61 10.99
C ASP A 70 -3.89 0.04 9.70
N LEU A 71 -3.09 0.07 8.62
CA LEU A 71 -3.46 -0.45 7.31
C LEU A 71 -2.95 -1.87 7.08
N THR A 72 -2.39 -2.53 8.09
CA THR A 72 -1.99 -3.94 8.00
C THR A 72 -3.16 -4.80 7.54
N SER A 73 -2.91 -5.64 6.54
CA SER A 73 -3.87 -6.58 5.99
C SER A 73 -4.22 -7.66 7.00
N ASP A 74 -5.50 -8.03 7.04
CA ASP A 74 -5.95 -9.20 7.81
C ASP A 74 -5.50 -10.52 7.16
N LYS A 75 -5.08 -10.50 5.89
CA LYS A 75 -4.60 -11.69 5.15
C LYS A 75 -3.12 -11.99 5.39
N SER A 76 -2.28 -10.96 5.58
CA SER A 76 -0.84 -11.09 5.80
C SER A 76 -0.32 -9.88 6.58
N LYS A 77 0.43 -10.14 7.66
CA LYS A 77 1.02 -9.06 8.49
C LYS A 77 2.12 -8.28 7.79
N ASP A 78 2.68 -8.88 6.75
CA ASP A 78 3.74 -8.31 5.92
C ASP A 78 3.20 -7.41 4.80
N HIS A 79 1.89 -7.31 4.65
CA HIS A 79 1.22 -6.49 3.65
C HIS A 79 0.30 -5.45 4.30
N ALA A 80 0.21 -4.28 3.68
CA ALA A 80 -0.84 -3.32 3.95
C ALA A 80 -1.98 -3.53 2.94
N MET A 81 -3.20 -3.12 3.30
CA MET A 81 -4.37 -3.17 2.43
C MET A 81 -5.08 -1.82 2.41
N ILE A 82 -5.42 -1.37 1.20
CA ILE A 82 -6.29 -0.22 0.93
C ILE A 82 -7.32 -0.56 -0.15
N TYR A 83 -8.32 0.30 -0.31
CA TYR A 83 -9.23 0.21 -1.45
C TYR A 83 -8.70 1.01 -2.62
N MET A 84 -8.83 0.45 -3.82
CA MET A 84 -8.67 1.16 -5.10
C MET A 84 -10.02 1.20 -5.78
N VAL A 85 -10.43 2.36 -6.29
CA VAL A 85 -11.70 2.56 -7.00
C VAL A 85 -11.39 3.08 -8.40
N GLU A 86 -11.89 2.40 -9.42
CA GLU A 86 -11.82 2.90 -10.80
C GLU A 86 -12.93 3.93 -11.06
N ASP A 87 -12.56 5.09 -11.61
CA ASP A 87 -13.47 6.22 -11.88
C ASP A 87 -14.66 5.88 -12.80
N GLU A 88 -14.46 4.96 -13.75
CA GLU A 88 -15.48 4.67 -14.78
C GLU A 88 -16.65 3.86 -14.19
N ASP A 89 -16.35 2.85 -13.39
CA ASP A 89 -17.32 1.82 -13.00
C ASP A 89 -17.63 1.83 -11.49
N HIS A 90 -16.91 2.67 -10.72
CA HIS A 90 -16.95 2.71 -9.24
C HIS A 90 -16.73 1.33 -8.61
N PHE A 91 -16.00 0.46 -9.31
CA PHE A 91 -15.71 -0.87 -8.83
C PHE A 91 -14.61 -0.78 -7.77
N GLU A 92 -14.86 -1.35 -6.59
CA GLU A 92 -13.93 -1.35 -5.46
C GLU A 92 -13.07 -2.60 -5.52
N TYR A 93 -11.76 -2.41 -5.54
CA TYR A 93 -10.74 -3.45 -5.51
C TYR A 93 -9.99 -3.39 -4.17
N GLU A 94 -9.61 -4.55 -3.64
CA GLU A 94 -8.65 -4.62 -2.54
C GLU A 94 -7.24 -4.57 -3.12
N LEU A 95 -6.44 -3.59 -2.71
CA LEU A 95 -5.04 -3.48 -3.09
C LEU A 95 -4.14 -3.80 -1.91
N PHE A 96 -3.32 -4.84 -2.07
CA PHE A 96 -2.33 -5.28 -1.10
C PHE A 96 -0.93 -4.89 -1.57
N PHE A 97 -0.07 -4.40 -0.68
CA PHE A 97 1.33 -4.13 -1.01
C PHE A 97 2.26 -4.43 0.15
N SER A 98 3.49 -4.83 -0.15
CA SER A 98 4.47 -5.17 0.89
C SER A 98 4.79 -3.98 1.79
N LYS A 99 4.84 -4.25 3.09
CA LYS A 99 5.32 -3.33 4.13
C LYS A 99 6.85 -3.33 4.28
N LYS A 100 7.55 -4.22 3.57
CA LYS A 100 8.98 -4.44 3.72
C LYS A 100 9.77 -3.58 2.74
N ALA A 101 10.62 -2.70 3.25
CA ALA A 101 11.43 -1.82 2.41
C ALA A 101 12.31 -2.62 1.44
N GLY A 102 12.15 -2.37 0.14
CA GLY A 102 12.86 -3.08 -0.93
C GLY A 102 12.13 -4.31 -1.49
N LYS A 103 11.09 -4.84 -0.82
CA LYS A 103 10.27 -5.95 -1.35
C LYS A 103 9.19 -5.37 -2.27
N GLN A 104 9.17 -5.83 -3.52
CA GLN A 104 8.23 -5.42 -4.56
C GLN A 104 7.17 -6.50 -4.76
N SER A 105 6.07 -6.38 -4.03
CA SER A 105 4.87 -7.18 -4.26
C SER A 105 3.63 -6.30 -4.14
N THR A 106 2.74 -6.39 -5.13
CA THR A 106 1.44 -5.72 -5.14
C THR A 106 0.40 -6.64 -5.74
N TYR A 107 -0.78 -6.68 -5.13
CA TYR A 107 -1.90 -7.51 -5.57
C TYR A 107 -3.14 -6.65 -5.65
N VAL A 108 -3.86 -6.69 -6.77
CA VAL A 108 -5.16 -6.06 -6.95
C VAL A 108 -6.19 -7.18 -7.06
N VAL A 109 -7.16 -7.19 -6.15
CA VAL A 109 -8.10 -8.29 -5.97
C VAL A 109 -9.53 -7.80 -6.17
N ALA A 110 -10.25 -8.44 -7.08
CA ALA A 110 -11.67 -8.23 -7.35
C ALA A 110 -12.40 -9.57 -7.51
N HIS A 111 -13.23 -9.93 -6.53
CA HIS A 111 -13.99 -11.18 -6.50
C HIS A 111 -13.13 -12.41 -6.84
N ASP A 112 -13.14 -12.85 -8.10
CA ASP A 112 -12.46 -14.06 -8.58
C ASP A 112 -11.17 -13.76 -9.38
N ASN A 113 -10.84 -12.49 -9.59
CA ASN A 113 -9.67 -12.06 -10.35
C ASN A 113 -8.62 -11.44 -9.42
N ILE A 114 -7.38 -11.85 -9.63
CA ILE A 114 -6.20 -11.35 -8.93
C ILE A 114 -5.19 -10.93 -9.98
N GLU A 115 -4.78 -9.66 -9.92
CA GLU A 115 -3.65 -9.15 -10.68
C GLU A 115 -2.45 -8.99 -9.76
N THR A 116 -1.29 -9.47 -10.20
CA THR A 116 -0.06 -9.54 -9.41
C THR A 116 1.06 -8.74 -10.08
N PHE A 117 1.77 -7.95 -9.29
CA PHE A 117 2.85 -7.09 -9.74
C PHE A 117 4.07 -7.17 -8.81
N GLY A 118 5.26 -6.97 -9.40
CA GLY A 118 6.53 -6.89 -8.68
C GLY A 118 7.34 -8.19 -8.71
N ASN A 119 8.66 -8.04 -8.57
CA ASN A 119 9.61 -9.16 -8.71
C ASN A 119 9.64 -10.11 -7.50
N ASP A 120 9.13 -9.66 -6.36
CA ASP A 120 9.07 -10.43 -5.11
C ASP A 120 7.66 -10.93 -4.82
N ALA A 121 6.76 -10.81 -5.80
CA ALA A 121 5.40 -11.33 -5.68
C ALA A 121 5.41 -12.85 -5.76
N ILE A 122 4.55 -13.45 -4.93
CA ILE A 122 4.28 -14.88 -4.88
C ILE A 122 2.82 -15.11 -5.26
N ASP A 123 2.35 -16.35 -5.26
CA ASP A 123 0.93 -16.60 -5.45
C ASP A 123 0.15 -15.97 -4.29
N PHE A 124 -0.95 -15.26 -4.59
CA PHE A 124 -1.69 -14.50 -3.58
C PHE A 124 -2.23 -15.38 -2.44
N GLU A 125 -2.56 -16.64 -2.73
CA GLU A 125 -2.96 -17.62 -1.72
C GLU A 125 -1.82 -18.00 -0.76
N GLU A 126 -0.57 -17.81 -1.16
CA GLU A 126 0.58 -18.07 -0.27
C GLU A 126 0.71 -17.00 0.82
N LEU A 127 0.10 -15.82 0.64
CA LEU A 127 0.12 -14.76 1.65
C LEU A 127 -0.54 -15.17 2.98
N TYR A 128 -1.47 -16.13 2.96
CA TYR A 128 -2.12 -16.63 4.18
C TYR A 128 -1.19 -17.47 5.07
N TYR A 129 -0.03 -17.86 4.55
CA TYR A 129 0.93 -18.74 5.23
C TYR A 129 2.23 -18.02 5.62
N GLU A 130 2.39 -16.73 5.32
CA GLU A 130 3.52 -15.88 5.74
C GLU A 130 3.42 -15.42 7.21
#